data_AF-A0A9N9DIL0-F1
#
_entry.id   AF-A0A9N9DIL0-F1
#
_cell.length_a   1.000
_cell.length_b   1.000
_cell.length_c   1.000
_cell.angle_alpha   90.00
_cell.angle_beta   90.00
_cell.angle_gamma   90.00
#
_symmetry.space_group_name_H-M   'P 1'
#
loop_
_entity.id
_entity.type
_entity.pdbx_description
1 polymer ?
#
loop_
_entity_poly.entity_id
_entity_poly.type
_entity_poly.pdbx_seq_one_letter_code
_entity_poly.pdbx_strand_id
1 'polypeptide(L)'
;MSEFLYSSDNDLYSLLSLTSEATPADIKKAYHRLALQYHPDKHTNSTPEQREEATRKFQNLGYAYAVLSDPKKRERYDKTGDVDGFEGFDDMGKEGWDAFFKELWSGVVNSKSIEEFRVEYQGSSEERSDLIDAYKKYKGNMDLIMQHIACGGIEDEPRFIEILQGAISSKEIPSYKKFSSSTASAARTKRRKEAEREAKEAEEMAKMYGLDQKLLENNDDEEQLRQLILARGEKRMNALVESLEAKYGGSKPKKQKSTKEKQKTSKKQKEICISEHQ
;
A
#
# COMPACT_ATOMS: atom_id res chain seq x y z
N MET A 1 37.13 19.46 22.85
CA MET A 1 37.22 19.82 21.43
C MET A 1 37.48 18.53 20.68
N SER A 2 36.41 17.94 20.15
CA SER A 2 36.42 16.64 19.48
C SER A 2 36.80 16.84 18.01
N GLU A 3 38.07 16.63 17.72
CA GLU A 3 38.62 16.41 16.39
C GLU A 3 38.01 15.14 15.79
N PHE A 4 37.04 15.28 14.88
CA PHE A 4 36.76 14.35 13.77
C PHE A 4 35.56 14.85 12.92
N LEU A 5 35.59 16.10 12.43
CA LEU A 5 34.41 16.67 11.76
C LEU A 5 34.61 17.40 10.43
N TYR A 6 35.78 17.36 9.78
CA TYR A 6 35.88 17.82 8.39
C TYR A 6 36.97 17.04 7.65
N SER A 7 36.56 16.08 6.82
CA SER A 7 37.35 15.59 5.68
C SER A 7 36.54 15.94 4.45
N SER A 8 37.15 16.67 3.53
CA SER A 8 36.54 17.26 2.34
C SER A 8 35.65 16.29 1.57
N ASP A 9 34.43 16.75 1.28
CA ASP A 9 33.49 16.24 0.29
C ASP A 9 32.84 14.87 0.52
N ASN A 10 31.52 14.92 0.76
CA ASN A 10 30.58 13.82 0.83
C ASN A 10 30.50 13.06 -0.50
N ASP A 11 31.51 12.23 -0.77
CA ASP A 11 31.52 11.36 -1.92
C ASP A 11 30.27 10.45 -1.91
N LEU A 12 29.48 10.51 -2.99
CA LEU A 12 28.22 9.78 -3.11
C LEU A 12 28.44 8.27 -3.05
N TYR A 13 29.59 7.80 -3.53
CA TYR A 13 29.97 6.39 -3.44
C TYR A 13 30.21 5.99 -1.98
N SER A 14 30.89 6.84 -1.22
CA SER A 14 31.15 6.63 0.21
C SER A 14 29.86 6.54 1.05
N LEU A 15 28.84 7.34 0.72
CA LEU A 15 27.50 7.25 1.36
C LEU A 15 26.85 5.87 1.16
N LEU A 16 27.01 5.29 -0.03
CA LEU A 16 26.53 3.94 -0.34
C LEU A 16 27.50 2.82 0.12
N SER A 17 28.63 3.19 0.73
CA SER A 17 29.73 2.28 1.08
C SER A 17 30.27 1.53 -0.15
N LEU A 18 30.41 2.25 -1.26
CA LEU A 18 30.89 1.76 -2.56
C LEU A 18 32.14 2.52 -3.00
N THR A 19 32.79 2.00 -4.05
CA THR A 19 33.89 2.67 -4.75
C THR A 19 33.40 3.22 -6.09
N SER A 20 34.15 4.13 -6.70
CA SER A 20 33.84 4.72 -8.01
C SER A 20 33.68 3.69 -9.14
N GLU A 21 34.28 2.52 -8.99
CA GLU A 21 34.21 1.38 -9.93
C GLU A 21 32.92 0.55 -9.80
N ALA A 22 32.01 0.93 -8.90
CA ALA A 22 30.79 0.17 -8.66
C ALA A 22 29.88 0.11 -9.89
N THR A 23 29.34 -1.08 -10.17
CA THR A 23 28.38 -1.25 -11.26
C THR A 23 27.01 -0.65 -10.89
N PRO A 24 26.14 -0.34 -11.86
CA PRO A 24 24.77 0.10 -11.58
C PRO A 24 23.99 -0.89 -10.69
N ALA A 25 24.24 -2.20 -10.85
CA ALA A 25 23.66 -3.24 -10.02
C ALA A 25 24.14 -3.16 -8.55
N ASP A 26 25.42 -2.89 -8.34
CA ASP A 26 25.99 -2.73 -6.99
C ASP A 26 25.43 -1.49 -6.29
N ILE A 27 25.30 -0.38 -7.01
CA ILE A 27 24.70 0.88 -6.52
C ILE A 27 23.26 0.63 -6.06
N LYS A 28 22.44 -0.03 -6.89
CA LYS A 28 21.05 -0.39 -6.55
C LYS A 28 20.98 -1.30 -5.33
N LYS A 29 21.83 -2.33 -5.28
CA LYS A 29 21.87 -3.30 -4.17
C LYS A 29 22.30 -2.64 -2.86
N ALA A 30 23.31 -1.80 -2.89
CA ALA A 30 23.79 -1.08 -1.70
C ALA A 30 22.73 -0.11 -1.18
N TYR A 31 22.10 0.65 -2.07
CA TYR A 31 21.00 1.55 -1.71
C TYR A 31 19.85 0.79 -1.06
N HIS A 32 19.35 -0.31 -1.65
CA HIS A 32 18.25 -1.08 -1.05
C HIS A 32 18.59 -1.60 0.35
N ARG A 33 19.81 -2.10 0.54
CA ARG A 33 20.28 -2.60 1.85
C ARG A 33 20.27 -1.50 2.91
N LEU A 34 20.80 -0.32 2.58
CA LEU A 34 20.90 0.80 3.52
C LEU A 34 19.55 1.50 3.73
N ALA A 35 18.72 1.61 2.69
CA ALA A 35 17.36 2.12 2.76
C ALA A 35 16.51 1.29 3.73
N LEU A 36 16.60 -0.05 3.68
CA LEU A 36 15.93 -0.92 4.64
C LEU A 36 16.42 -0.73 6.07
N GLN A 37 17.69 -0.36 6.28
CA GLN A 37 18.25 -0.14 7.61
C GLN A 37 17.80 1.18 8.23
N TYR A 38 17.70 2.24 7.43
CA TYR A 38 17.36 3.60 7.88
C TYR A 38 15.91 4.00 7.62
N HIS A 39 15.07 3.09 7.13
CA HIS A 39 13.66 3.37 6.86
C HIS A 39 12.91 3.85 8.12
N PRO A 40 12.10 4.93 8.05
CA PRO A 40 11.44 5.52 9.21
C PRO A 40 10.55 4.53 9.97
N ASP A 41 9.92 3.58 9.27
CA ASP A 41 9.08 2.52 9.88
C ASP A 41 9.84 1.69 10.94
N LYS A 42 11.13 1.40 10.70
CA LYS A 42 11.95 0.63 11.65
C LYS A 42 12.40 1.44 12.87
N HIS A 43 12.31 2.77 12.80
CA HIS A 43 12.76 3.69 13.85
C HIS A 43 11.59 4.36 14.57
N THR A 44 10.35 3.91 14.35
CA THR A 44 9.15 4.44 15.01
C THR A 44 9.23 4.41 16.54
N ASN A 45 9.91 3.40 17.11
CA ASN A 45 10.09 3.24 18.56
C ASN A 45 11.44 3.78 19.11
N SER A 46 12.28 4.39 18.26
CA SER A 46 13.60 4.92 18.64
C SER A 46 13.49 6.31 19.30
N THR A 47 14.57 6.74 19.95
CA THR A 47 14.68 8.10 20.53
C THR A 47 14.53 9.17 19.43
N PRO A 48 14.02 10.38 19.75
CA PRO A 48 13.87 11.46 18.77
C PRO A 48 15.14 11.74 17.97
N GLU A 49 16.29 11.74 18.63
CA GLU A 49 17.59 12.01 18.03
C GLU A 49 17.98 10.91 17.03
N GLN A 50 17.72 9.64 17.36
CA GLN A 50 17.98 8.52 16.46
C GLN A 50 17.04 8.51 15.25
N ARG A 51 15.79 8.94 15.42
CA ARG A 51 14.85 9.06 14.30
C ARG A 51 15.27 10.15 13.33
N GLU A 52 15.72 11.28 13.86
CA GLU A 52 16.24 12.39 13.05
C GLU A 52 17.50 11.98 12.30
N GLU A 53 18.45 11.31 12.98
CA GLU A 53 19.67 10.81 12.35
C GLU A 53 19.36 9.76 11.26
N ALA A 54 18.44 8.83 11.51
CA ALA A 54 18.02 7.84 10.53
C ALA A 54 17.34 8.49 9.32
N THR A 55 16.52 9.51 9.56
CA THR A 55 15.85 10.29 8.49
C THR A 55 16.89 10.99 7.62
N ARG A 56 17.84 11.70 8.22
CA ARG A 56 18.95 12.36 7.49
C ARG A 56 19.78 11.38 6.68
N LYS A 57 20.09 10.21 7.25
CA LYS A 57 20.82 9.15 6.51
C LYS A 57 19.99 8.61 5.35
N PHE A 58 18.71 8.33 5.56
CA PHE A 58 17.81 7.85 4.51
C PHE A 58 17.70 8.84 3.35
N GLN A 59 17.59 10.13 3.67
CA GLN A 59 17.59 11.25 2.75
C GLN A 59 18.88 11.30 1.93
N ASN A 60 20.04 11.27 2.58
CA ASN A 60 21.35 11.26 1.92
C ASN A 60 21.55 10.02 1.01
N LEU A 61 21.00 8.87 1.40
CA LEU A 61 21.04 7.66 0.59
C LEU A 61 20.17 7.78 -0.67
N GLY A 62 18.96 8.32 -0.53
CA GLY A 62 18.07 8.60 -1.66
C GLY A 62 18.71 9.57 -2.65
N TYR A 63 19.38 10.59 -2.14
CA TYR A 63 20.17 11.53 -2.92
C TYR A 63 21.30 10.85 -3.70
N ALA A 64 22.16 10.09 -3.01
CA ALA A 64 23.27 9.39 -3.64
C ALA A 64 22.78 8.45 -4.74
N TYR A 65 21.69 7.72 -4.50
CA TYR A 65 21.12 6.83 -5.49
C TYR A 65 20.55 7.60 -6.70
N ALA A 66 19.86 8.73 -6.52
CA ALA A 66 19.28 9.48 -7.62
C ALA A 66 20.31 10.09 -8.58
N VAL A 67 21.52 10.39 -8.09
CA VAL A 67 22.64 10.86 -8.92
C VAL A 67 23.38 9.67 -9.55
N LEU A 68 23.70 8.64 -8.78
CA LEU A 68 24.55 7.53 -9.24
C LEU A 68 23.80 6.49 -10.09
N SER A 69 22.47 6.41 -9.99
CA SER A 69 21.66 5.46 -10.77
C SER A 69 21.42 5.91 -12.22
N ASP A 70 21.41 7.23 -12.48
CA ASP A 70 21.26 7.78 -13.83
C ASP A 70 22.66 7.91 -14.48
N PRO A 71 22.94 7.20 -15.61
CA PRO A 71 24.23 7.24 -16.27
C PRO A 71 24.69 8.66 -16.64
N LYS A 72 23.77 9.55 -17.01
CA LYS A 72 24.11 10.93 -17.41
C LYS A 72 24.51 11.77 -16.20
N LYS A 73 23.79 11.61 -15.08
CA LYS A 73 24.09 12.32 -13.83
C LYS A 73 25.37 11.80 -13.19
N ARG A 74 25.57 10.48 -13.20
CA ARG A 74 26.82 9.84 -12.77
C ARG A 74 28.00 10.33 -13.58
N GLU A 75 27.94 10.34 -14.90
CA GLU A 75 29.03 10.83 -15.76
C GLU A 75 29.36 12.30 -15.46
N ARG A 76 28.34 13.13 -15.21
CA ARG A 76 28.54 14.53 -14.83
C ARG A 76 29.22 14.67 -13.48
N TYR A 77 28.77 13.91 -12.49
CA TYR A 77 29.35 13.85 -11.15
C TYR A 77 30.81 13.38 -11.20
N ASP A 78 31.09 12.29 -11.91
CA ASP A 78 32.43 11.72 -12.06
C ASP A 78 33.41 12.70 -12.75
N LYS A 79 32.91 13.56 -13.66
CA LYS A 79 33.74 14.55 -14.38
C LYS A 79 33.94 15.87 -13.65
N THR A 80 32.92 16.33 -12.92
CA THR A 80 32.90 17.71 -12.37
C THR A 80 33.14 17.70 -10.86
N GLY A 81 32.91 16.56 -10.19
CA GLY A 81 32.79 16.48 -8.73
C GLY A 81 31.57 17.24 -8.18
N ASP A 82 30.81 17.87 -9.07
CA ASP A 82 29.74 18.79 -8.78
C ASP A 82 28.38 18.12 -9.00
N VAL A 83 27.49 18.42 -8.08
CA VAL A 83 26.12 17.93 -8.00
C VAL A 83 25.17 19.04 -8.42
N ASP A 84 25.50 19.69 -9.53
CA ASP A 84 24.83 20.91 -9.95
C ASP A 84 23.35 20.66 -10.33
N GLY A 85 22.47 21.53 -9.83
CA GLY A 85 21.01 21.46 -9.98
C GLY A 85 20.22 21.02 -8.74
N PHE A 86 20.84 20.99 -7.55
CA PHE A 86 20.23 20.44 -6.33
C PHE A 86 20.37 21.34 -5.08
N GLU A 87 20.60 22.64 -5.27
CA GLU A 87 20.46 23.63 -4.19
C GLU A 87 18.99 23.68 -3.72
N GLY A 88 18.74 23.30 -2.46
CA GLY A 88 17.39 23.31 -1.86
C GLY A 88 16.88 21.97 -1.32
N PHE A 89 17.65 20.88 -1.46
CA PHE A 89 17.23 19.55 -1.00
C PHE A 89 17.23 19.39 0.53
N ASP A 90 18.11 20.12 1.23
CA ASP A 90 18.20 20.12 2.70
C ASP A 90 17.02 20.90 3.36
N ASP A 91 16.41 21.83 2.61
CA ASP A 91 15.23 22.61 3.03
C ASP A 91 13.90 21.96 2.57
N MET A 92 13.99 20.84 1.85
CA MET A 92 12.82 20.14 1.37
C MET A 92 12.16 19.42 2.56
N GLY A 93 11.05 19.97 3.05
CA GLY A 93 10.26 19.34 4.12
C GLY A 93 9.77 17.94 3.74
N LYS A 94 9.15 17.23 4.69
CA LYS A 94 8.67 15.84 4.50
C LYS A 94 7.85 15.66 3.21
N GLU A 95 6.96 16.60 2.90
CA GLU A 95 6.10 16.56 1.71
C GLU A 95 6.90 16.60 0.40
N GLY A 96 7.99 17.36 0.34
CA GLY A 96 8.83 17.40 -0.84
C GLY A 96 9.66 16.11 -0.99
N TRP A 97 10.11 15.51 0.11
CA TRP A 97 10.76 14.18 0.06
C TRP A 97 9.81 13.09 -0.41
N ASP A 98 8.56 13.12 0.05
CA ASP A 98 7.52 12.19 -0.40
C ASP A 98 7.31 12.33 -1.92
N ALA A 99 7.26 13.57 -2.45
CA ALA A 99 7.15 13.83 -3.89
C ALA A 99 8.39 13.39 -4.68
N PHE A 100 9.59 13.64 -4.16
CA PHE A 100 10.85 13.22 -4.79
C PHE A 100 10.95 11.71 -4.90
N PHE A 101 10.64 10.96 -3.83
CA PHE A 101 10.67 9.50 -3.89
C PHE A 101 9.57 8.96 -4.80
N LYS A 102 8.39 9.58 -4.81
CA LYS A 102 7.34 9.22 -5.77
C LYS A 102 7.84 9.33 -7.20
N GLU A 103 8.51 10.43 -7.55
CA GLU A 103 9.10 10.62 -8.89
C GLU A 103 10.27 9.66 -9.18
N LEU A 104 11.15 9.45 -8.21
CA LEU A 104 12.30 8.56 -8.35
C LEU A 104 11.87 7.11 -8.65
N TRP A 105 10.77 6.66 -8.05
CA TRP A 105 10.26 5.31 -8.20
C TRP A 105 9.10 5.18 -9.19
N SER A 106 8.50 6.27 -9.69
CA SER A 106 7.37 6.22 -10.64
C SER A 106 7.73 5.46 -11.93
N GLY A 107 8.96 5.64 -12.43
CA GLY A 107 9.45 4.93 -13.61
C GLY A 107 9.86 3.47 -13.34
N VAL A 108 10.23 3.15 -12.10
CA VAL A 108 10.81 1.85 -11.72
C VAL A 108 9.74 0.89 -11.17
N VAL A 109 8.84 1.40 -10.35
CA VAL A 109 7.76 0.67 -9.68
C VAL A 109 6.45 1.28 -10.14
N ASN A 110 5.98 0.84 -11.29
CA ASN A 110 4.66 1.17 -11.81
C ASN A 110 3.87 -0.11 -12.06
N SER A 111 2.58 0.05 -12.36
CA SER A 111 1.68 -1.08 -12.59
C SER A 111 2.18 -2.03 -13.68
N LYS A 112 2.89 -1.52 -14.70
CA LYS A 112 3.46 -2.36 -15.77
C LYS A 112 4.67 -3.14 -15.27
N SER A 113 5.62 -2.49 -14.60
CA SER A 113 6.83 -3.17 -14.10
C SER A 113 6.52 -4.19 -13.00
N ILE A 114 5.47 -3.96 -12.20
CA ILE A 114 4.97 -4.93 -11.21
C ILE A 114 4.38 -6.17 -11.92
N GLU A 115 3.60 -5.98 -12.99
CA GLU A 115 3.01 -7.10 -13.73
C GLU A 115 4.08 -7.86 -14.54
N GLU A 116 5.03 -7.15 -15.14
CA GLU A 116 6.20 -7.76 -15.81
C GLU A 116 7.01 -8.61 -14.82
N PHE A 117 7.32 -8.08 -13.63
CA PHE A 117 7.99 -8.82 -12.57
C PHE A 117 7.19 -10.05 -12.15
N ARG A 118 5.86 -9.93 -12.02
CA ARG A 118 4.99 -11.06 -11.69
C ARG A 118 5.11 -12.16 -12.74
N VAL A 119 5.01 -11.81 -14.02
CA VAL A 119 5.08 -12.78 -15.13
C VAL A 119 6.44 -13.48 -15.18
N GLU A 120 7.53 -12.74 -14.94
CA GLU A 120 8.88 -13.31 -14.92
C GLU A 120 9.12 -14.21 -13.70
N TYR A 121 8.65 -13.81 -12.52
CA TYR A 121 8.86 -14.54 -11.28
C TYR A 121 8.00 -15.81 -11.21
N GLN A 122 6.73 -15.76 -11.64
CA GLN A 122 5.81 -16.90 -11.54
C GLN A 122 6.25 -18.08 -12.43
N GLY A 123 6.46 -19.24 -11.83
CA GLY A 123 6.96 -20.44 -12.52
C GLY A 123 8.48 -20.46 -12.75
N SER A 124 9.21 -19.44 -12.31
CA SER A 124 10.68 -19.37 -12.44
C SER A 124 11.40 -20.32 -11.47
N SER A 125 12.70 -20.52 -11.71
CA SER A 125 13.55 -21.21 -10.74
C SER A 125 13.70 -20.45 -9.42
N GLU A 126 13.57 -19.12 -9.45
CA GLU A 126 13.63 -18.27 -8.26
C GLU A 126 12.42 -18.51 -7.35
N GLU A 127 11.21 -18.54 -7.91
CA GLU A 127 9.99 -18.87 -7.17
C GLU A 127 10.10 -20.24 -6.49
N ARG A 128 10.64 -21.24 -7.20
CA ARG A 128 10.86 -22.57 -6.61
C ARG A 128 11.85 -22.52 -5.45
N SER A 129 12.95 -21.78 -5.58
CA SER A 129 13.95 -21.64 -4.52
C SER A 129 13.34 -20.97 -3.29
N ASP A 130 12.63 -19.86 -3.48
CA ASP A 130 11.99 -19.09 -2.42
C ASP A 130 10.89 -19.90 -1.71
N LEU A 131 10.12 -20.69 -2.48
CA LEU A 131 9.16 -21.66 -1.93
C LEU A 131 9.82 -22.68 -1.01
N ILE A 132 10.95 -23.25 -1.43
CA ILE A 132 11.69 -24.25 -0.66
C ILE A 132 12.24 -23.62 0.64
N ASP A 133 12.78 -22.41 0.55
CA ASP A 133 13.33 -21.72 1.72
C ASP A 133 12.24 -21.28 2.70
N ALA A 134 11.13 -20.74 2.20
CA ALA A 134 9.94 -20.46 3.00
C ALA A 134 9.38 -21.74 3.64
N TYR A 135 9.34 -22.85 2.90
CA TYR A 135 8.87 -24.14 3.39
C TYR A 135 9.71 -24.66 4.57
N LYS A 136 11.04 -24.57 4.46
CA LYS A 136 11.97 -24.93 5.54
C LYS A 136 11.79 -24.02 6.76
N LYS A 137 11.69 -22.71 6.52
CA LYS A 137 11.54 -21.69 7.58
C LYS A 137 10.25 -21.86 8.38
N TYR A 138 9.12 -22.07 7.70
CA TYR A 138 7.80 -22.17 8.33
C TYR A 138 7.31 -23.61 8.52
N LYS A 139 8.19 -24.60 8.34
CA LYS A 139 7.92 -26.04 8.53
C LYS A 139 6.66 -26.51 7.80
N GLY A 140 6.48 -26.04 6.56
CA GLY A 140 5.37 -26.38 5.69
C GLY A 140 4.03 -25.74 6.02
N ASN A 141 3.96 -24.68 6.84
CA ASN A 141 2.72 -23.94 7.04
C ASN A 141 2.40 -23.05 5.82
N MET A 142 1.41 -23.45 5.01
CA MET A 142 1.06 -22.72 3.79
C MET A 142 0.54 -21.30 4.01
N ASP A 143 -0.10 -20.99 5.13
CA ASP A 143 -0.60 -19.64 5.41
C ASP A 143 0.57 -18.65 5.51
N LEU A 144 1.62 -19.04 6.24
CA LEU A 144 2.82 -18.23 6.42
C LEU A 144 3.71 -18.21 5.18
N ILE A 145 3.76 -19.32 4.44
CA ILE A 145 4.50 -19.42 3.19
C ILE A 145 3.91 -18.45 2.16
N MET A 146 2.59 -18.45 1.97
CA MET A 146 1.93 -17.54 1.03
C MET A 146 2.11 -16.07 1.40
N GLN A 147 2.08 -15.74 2.69
CA GLN A 147 2.36 -14.37 3.15
C GLN A 147 3.81 -13.93 2.89
N HIS A 148 4.76 -14.87 2.86
CA HIS A 148 6.18 -14.57 2.72
C HIS A 148 6.65 -14.46 1.27
N ILE A 149 5.96 -15.15 0.36
CA ILE A 149 6.36 -15.28 -1.04
C ILE A 149 5.86 -14.10 -1.86
N ALA A 150 6.74 -13.58 -2.72
CA ALA A 150 6.38 -12.54 -3.66
C ALA A 150 5.28 -13.03 -4.61
N CYS A 151 4.32 -12.16 -4.91
CA CYS A 151 3.21 -12.48 -5.81
C CYS A 151 2.39 -13.72 -5.36
N GLY A 152 2.33 -14.00 -4.06
CA GLY A 152 1.61 -15.12 -3.46
C GLY A 152 0.11 -14.90 -3.30
N GLY A 153 -0.63 -14.89 -4.40
CA GLY A 153 -2.09 -14.82 -4.39
C GLY A 153 -2.74 -16.16 -4.01
N ILE A 154 -4.04 -16.12 -3.69
CA ILE A 154 -4.80 -17.36 -3.42
C ILE A 154 -4.99 -18.21 -4.66
N GLU A 155 -5.00 -17.58 -5.83
CA GLU A 155 -5.06 -18.28 -7.11
C GLU A 155 -3.77 -19.06 -7.40
N ASP A 156 -2.64 -18.64 -6.82
CA ASP A 156 -1.33 -19.28 -6.99
C ASP A 156 -1.13 -20.48 -6.03
N GLU A 157 -1.98 -20.62 -5.02
CA GLU A 157 -1.88 -21.70 -4.03
C GLU A 157 -1.77 -23.12 -4.64
N PRO A 158 -2.57 -23.51 -5.66
CA PRO A 158 -2.44 -24.82 -6.29
C PRO A 158 -1.05 -25.03 -6.91
N ARG A 159 -0.48 -24.02 -7.58
CA ARG A 159 0.86 -24.08 -8.19
C ARG A 159 1.92 -24.30 -7.11
N PHE A 160 1.85 -23.56 -6.01
CA PHE A 160 2.79 -23.71 -4.89
C PHE A 160 2.76 -25.12 -4.29
N ILE A 161 1.56 -25.67 -4.12
CA ILE A 161 1.38 -27.03 -3.60
C ILE A 161 2.03 -28.05 -4.56
N GLU A 162 1.82 -27.93 -5.87
CA GLU A 162 2.41 -28.83 -6.85
C GLU A 162 3.94 -28.78 -6.84
N ILE A 163 4.53 -27.58 -6.80
CA ILE A 163 6.00 -27.39 -6.73
C ILE A 163 6.56 -28.06 -5.47
N LEU A 164 5.95 -27.80 -4.31
CA LEU A 164 6.40 -28.34 -3.02
C LEU A 164 6.17 -29.86 -2.94
N GLN A 165 5.07 -30.38 -3.47
CA GLN A 165 4.82 -31.82 -3.57
C GLN A 165 5.85 -32.51 -4.47
N GLY A 166 6.23 -31.88 -5.58
CA GLY A 166 7.31 -32.35 -6.45
C GLY A 166 8.66 -32.42 -5.71
N ALA A 167 8.99 -31.39 -4.92
CA ALA A 167 10.21 -31.34 -4.11
C ALA A 167 10.21 -32.38 -2.97
N ILE A 168 9.05 -32.65 -2.34
CA ILE A 168 8.90 -33.71 -1.33
C ILE A 168 9.06 -35.10 -1.99
N SER A 169 8.44 -35.29 -3.16
CA SER A 169 8.46 -36.57 -3.89
C SER A 169 9.86 -36.92 -4.39
N SER A 170 10.63 -35.92 -4.81
CA SER A 170 12.05 -36.04 -5.19
C SER A 170 13.00 -36.14 -3.99
N LYS A 171 12.49 -36.08 -2.75
CA LYS A 171 13.25 -36.13 -1.49
C LYS A 171 14.26 -34.99 -1.31
N GLU A 172 14.05 -33.87 -2.00
CA GLU A 172 14.85 -32.64 -1.82
C GLU A 172 14.53 -31.95 -0.49
N ILE A 173 13.26 -32.04 -0.05
CA ILE A 173 12.78 -31.48 1.21
C ILE A 173 12.01 -32.53 2.03
N PRO A 174 12.09 -32.48 3.38
CA PRO A 174 11.34 -33.40 4.23
C PRO A 174 9.85 -33.06 4.23
N SER A 175 8.98 -34.07 4.34
CA SER A 175 7.55 -33.86 4.50
C SER A 175 7.22 -33.44 5.93
N TYR A 176 6.69 -32.23 6.12
CA TYR A 176 6.20 -31.77 7.42
C TYR A 176 4.71 -32.08 7.61
N LYS A 177 4.32 -32.50 8.83
CA LYS A 177 2.92 -32.74 9.21
C LYS A 177 2.02 -31.50 9.00
N LYS A 178 2.58 -30.30 9.19
CA LYS A 178 1.83 -29.06 9.00
C LYS A 178 1.42 -28.85 7.55
N PHE A 179 2.28 -29.22 6.59
CA PHE A 179 1.99 -29.13 5.17
C PHE A 179 0.73 -29.91 4.79
N SER A 180 0.65 -31.19 5.14
CA SER A 180 -0.53 -32.01 4.82
C SER A 180 -1.81 -31.47 5.45
N SER A 181 -1.74 -30.92 6.66
CA SER A 181 -2.89 -30.30 7.32
C SER A 181 -3.29 -28.95 6.71
N SER A 182 -2.33 -28.11 6.31
CA SER A 182 -2.62 -26.81 5.71
C SER A 182 -3.10 -26.93 4.26
N THR A 183 -2.62 -27.93 3.51
CA THR A 183 -3.07 -28.20 2.14
C THR A 183 -4.37 -28.98 2.05
N ALA A 184 -4.96 -29.39 3.18
CA ALA A 184 -6.24 -30.10 3.21
C ALA A 184 -7.35 -29.25 2.57
N SER A 185 -8.28 -29.89 1.86
CA SER A 185 -9.36 -29.22 1.12
C SER A 185 -10.15 -28.22 1.98
N ALA A 186 -10.44 -28.57 3.23
CA ALA A 186 -11.12 -27.67 4.18
C ALA A 186 -10.30 -26.41 4.51
N ALA A 187 -8.99 -26.53 4.70
CA ALA A 187 -8.09 -25.40 4.98
C ALA A 187 -7.95 -24.48 3.77
N ARG A 188 -7.87 -25.05 2.56
CA ARG A 188 -7.85 -24.30 1.29
C ARG A 188 -9.15 -23.53 1.06
N THR A 189 -10.28 -24.22 1.26
CA THR A 189 -11.61 -23.61 1.13
C THR A 189 -11.79 -22.48 2.13
N LYS A 190 -11.30 -22.64 3.36
CA LYS A 190 -11.33 -21.58 4.38
C LYS A 190 -10.54 -20.36 3.92
N ARG A 191 -9.30 -20.53 3.46
CA ARG A 191 -8.46 -19.41 2.98
C ARG A 191 -9.11 -18.67 1.81
N ARG A 192 -9.65 -19.39 0.83
CA ARG A 192 -10.36 -18.77 -0.29
C ARG A 192 -11.54 -17.93 0.18
N LYS A 193 -12.38 -18.47 1.07
CA LYS A 193 -13.53 -17.73 1.62
C LYS A 193 -13.11 -16.50 2.43
N GLU A 194 -12.02 -16.62 3.20
CA GLU A 194 -11.51 -15.52 4.01
C GLU A 194 -11.03 -14.36 3.15
N ALA A 195 -10.34 -14.63 2.05
CA ALA A 195 -9.92 -13.58 1.14
C ALA A 195 -11.03 -13.07 0.22
N GLU A 196 -12.01 -13.89 -0.17
CA GLU A 196 -13.21 -13.37 -0.83
C GLU A 196 -13.95 -12.39 0.07
N ARG A 197 -13.96 -12.63 1.39
CA ARG A 197 -14.51 -11.69 2.37
C ARG A 197 -13.64 -10.44 2.49
N GLU A 198 -12.32 -10.58 2.62
CA GLU A 198 -11.39 -9.44 2.67
C GLU A 198 -11.47 -8.58 1.40
N ALA A 199 -11.56 -9.19 0.22
CA ALA A 199 -11.74 -8.50 -1.05
C ALA A 199 -13.06 -7.71 -1.09
N LYS A 200 -14.15 -8.28 -0.60
CA LYS A 200 -15.44 -7.57 -0.47
C LYS A 200 -15.36 -6.42 0.52
N GLU A 201 -14.74 -6.63 1.67
CA GLU A 201 -14.53 -5.58 2.67
C GLU A 201 -13.66 -4.45 2.08
N ALA A 202 -12.63 -4.77 1.30
CA ALA A 202 -11.79 -3.81 0.59
C ALA A 202 -12.56 -3.04 -0.50
N GLU A 203 -13.41 -3.71 -1.28
CA GLU A 203 -14.29 -3.08 -2.29
C GLU A 203 -15.31 -2.15 -1.63
N GLU A 204 -15.93 -2.58 -0.52
CA GLU A 204 -16.85 -1.76 0.27
C GLU A 204 -16.14 -0.53 0.84
N MET A 205 -14.94 -0.70 1.39
CA MET A 205 -14.11 0.40 1.87
C MET A 205 -13.76 1.36 0.73
N ALA A 206 -13.28 0.86 -0.40
CA ALA A 206 -12.97 1.68 -1.58
C ALA A 206 -14.21 2.51 -2.01
N LYS A 207 -15.38 1.88 -2.06
CA LYS A 207 -16.64 2.56 -2.35
C LYS A 207 -17.00 3.62 -1.31
N MET A 208 -16.80 3.33 -0.02
CA MET A 208 -17.04 4.28 1.08
C MET A 208 -16.15 5.52 1.00
N TYR A 209 -14.89 5.34 0.58
CA TYR A 209 -13.96 6.45 0.35
C TYR A 209 -14.17 7.14 -1.01
N GLY A 210 -15.09 6.65 -1.84
CA GLY A 210 -15.33 7.20 -3.18
C GLY A 210 -14.20 6.91 -4.16
N LEU A 211 -13.39 5.87 -3.90
CA LEU A 211 -12.45 5.27 -4.86
C LEU A 211 -13.17 4.26 -5.77
N ASP A 212 -14.44 4.50 -6.08
CA ASP A 212 -15.17 3.64 -7.00
C ASP A 212 -14.67 3.83 -8.44
N GLN A 213 -14.90 2.80 -9.25
CA GLN A 213 -14.37 2.47 -10.59
C GLN A 213 -14.01 3.63 -11.55
N LYS A 214 -14.61 4.83 -11.39
CA LYS A 214 -14.26 6.04 -12.16
C LYS A 214 -12.83 6.54 -11.96
N LEU A 215 -12.16 6.20 -10.86
CA LEU A 215 -10.75 6.53 -10.62
C LEU A 215 -9.77 5.46 -11.13
N LEU A 216 -10.25 4.27 -11.48
CA LEU A 216 -9.39 3.14 -11.84
C LEU A 216 -9.14 3.03 -13.34
N GLU A 217 -9.99 3.62 -14.18
CA GLU A 217 -9.90 3.39 -15.62
C GLU A 217 -8.92 4.31 -16.34
N ASN A 218 -8.62 5.52 -15.88
CA ASN A 218 -7.63 6.39 -16.55
C ASN A 218 -7.00 7.43 -15.62
N ASN A 219 -5.69 7.29 -15.45
CA ASN A 219 -4.68 8.27 -15.05
C ASN A 219 -4.66 8.76 -13.59
N ASP A 220 -3.43 8.80 -13.08
CA ASP A 220 -2.93 9.46 -11.87
C ASP A 220 -3.16 10.99 -11.85
N ASP A 221 -4.29 11.46 -12.35
CA ASP A 221 -4.57 12.89 -12.46
C ASP A 221 -5.15 13.36 -11.13
N GLU A 222 -4.27 13.81 -10.22
CA GLU A 222 -4.62 14.49 -8.96
C GLU A 222 -5.72 15.56 -9.14
N GLU A 223 -5.84 16.14 -10.34
CA GLU A 223 -6.89 17.09 -10.70
C GLU A 223 -8.30 16.50 -10.59
N GLN A 224 -8.50 15.25 -10.98
CA GLN A 224 -9.82 14.61 -10.91
C GLN A 224 -10.22 14.35 -9.45
N LEU A 225 -9.26 13.96 -8.61
CA LEU A 225 -9.45 13.82 -7.17
C LEU A 225 -9.72 15.18 -6.50
N ARG A 226 -8.98 16.23 -6.88
CA ARG A 226 -9.22 17.61 -6.39
C ARG A 226 -10.62 18.10 -6.77
N GLN A 227 -11.07 17.85 -8.00
CA GLN A 227 -12.41 18.21 -8.44
C GLN A 227 -13.51 17.48 -7.65
N LEU A 228 -13.31 16.20 -7.32
CA LEU A 228 -14.24 15.44 -6.47
C LEU A 228 -14.29 15.98 -5.04
N ILE A 229 -13.15 16.37 -4.46
CA ILE A 229 -13.09 16.99 -3.12
C ILE A 229 -13.84 18.34 -3.11
N LEU A 230 -13.64 19.17 -4.13
CA LEU A 230 -14.35 20.45 -4.29
C LEU A 230 -15.86 20.24 -4.44
N ALA A 231 -16.28 19.32 -5.32
CA ALA A 231 -17.70 19.02 -5.52
C ALA A 231 -18.38 18.48 -4.26
N ARG A 232 -17.66 17.69 -3.44
CA ARG A 232 -18.17 17.22 -2.13
C ARG A 232 -18.27 18.38 -1.12
N GLY A 233 -17.30 19.28 -1.12
CA GLY A 233 -17.32 20.52 -0.34
C GLY A 233 -18.52 21.41 -0.70
N GLU A 234 -18.77 21.60 -2.00
CA GLU A 234 -19.90 22.39 -2.51
C GLU A 234 -21.25 21.80 -2.12
N LYS A 235 -21.44 20.47 -2.24
CA LYS A 235 -22.70 19.84 -1.80
C LYS A 235 -22.95 20.03 -0.30
N ARG A 236 -21.90 19.93 0.52
CA ARG A 236 -21.99 20.17 1.97
C ARG A 236 -22.30 21.64 2.27
N MET A 237 -21.67 22.56 1.54
CA MET A 237 -21.90 24.01 1.65
C MET A 237 -23.31 24.39 1.21
N ASN A 238 -23.81 23.86 0.10
CA ASN A 238 -25.15 24.12 -0.40
C ASN A 238 -26.22 23.60 0.56
N ALA A 239 -26.06 22.40 1.12
CA ALA A 239 -26.97 21.89 2.15
C ALA A 239 -26.94 22.75 3.43
N LEU A 240 -25.77 23.27 3.81
CA LEU A 240 -25.64 24.22 4.93
C LEU A 240 -26.35 25.54 4.60
N VAL A 241 -26.12 26.11 3.42
CA VAL A 241 -26.75 27.37 2.97
C VAL A 241 -28.27 27.22 2.88
N GLU A 242 -28.78 26.13 2.31
CA GLU A 242 -30.22 25.84 2.25
C GLU A 242 -30.83 25.70 3.65
N SER A 243 -30.12 25.05 4.59
CA SER A 243 -30.57 24.98 5.99
C SER A 243 -30.57 26.34 6.69
N LEU A 244 -29.63 27.23 6.33
CA LEU A 244 -29.54 28.58 6.87
C LEU A 244 -30.59 29.52 6.24
N GLU A 245 -30.86 29.39 4.94
CA GLU A 245 -31.95 30.08 4.26
C GLU A 245 -33.31 29.66 4.83
N ALA A 246 -33.53 28.36 5.10
CA ALA A 246 -34.75 27.90 5.75
C ALA A 246 -34.93 28.49 7.17
N LYS A 247 -33.82 28.76 7.87
CA LYS A 247 -33.83 29.22 9.26
C LYS A 247 -33.83 30.76 9.40
N TYR A 248 -33.25 31.48 8.44
CA TYR A 248 -33.03 32.93 8.52
C TYR A 248 -33.48 33.70 7.27
N GLY A 249 -33.78 33.02 6.16
CA GLY A 249 -34.29 33.59 4.92
C GLY A 249 -35.77 33.93 5.06
N GLY A 250 -36.06 35.07 5.69
CA GLY A 250 -37.40 35.52 6.07
C GLY A 250 -38.44 35.49 4.94
N SER A 251 -39.12 34.36 4.78
CA SER A 251 -40.36 34.23 4.01
C SER A 251 -41.36 33.36 4.78
N LYS A 252 -42.55 33.92 5.04
CA LYS A 252 -43.60 33.30 5.87
C LYS A 252 -44.10 31.99 5.24
N PRO A 253 -44.47 30.96 6.03
CA PRO A 253 -45.03 29.73 5.50
C PRO A 253 -46.41 30.00 4.87
N LYS A 254 -46.56 29.70 3.57
CA LYS A 254 -47.89 29.67 2.92
C LYS A 254 -48.67 28.44 3.43
N LYS A 255 -49.75 28.70 4.15
CA LYS A 255 -50.82 27.73 4.48
C LYS A 255 -51.30 26.99 3.23
N GLN A 256 -51.08 25.68 3.15
CA GLN A 256 -51.93 24.82 2.32
C GLN A 256 -53.27 24.60 3.04
N LYS A 257 -54.36 25.06 2.42
CA LYS A 257 -55.73 24.83 2.89
C LYS A 257 -56.13 23.38 2.62
N SER A 258 -56.53 22.69 3.69
CA SER A 258 -57.19 21.39 3.67
C SER A 258 -58.57 21.46 3.01
N THR A 259 -58.81 20.70 1.94
CA THR A 259 -60.14 20.27 1.52
C THR A 259 -60.40 18.87 2.05
N LYS A 260 -61.35 18.77 3.00
CA LYS A 260 -61.85 17.52 3.60
C LYS A 260 -62.73 16.79 2.59
N GLU A 261 -62.36 15.58 2.21
CA GLU A 261 -63.30 14.58 1.72
C GLU A 261 -63.47 13.48 2.79
N LYS A 262 -64.72 13.15 3.09
CA LYS A 262 -65.18 12.45 4.29
C LYS A 262 -64.83 10.96 4.24
N GLN A 263 -64.00 10.48 5.18
CA GLN A 263 -64.00 9.07 5.57
C GLN A 263 -65.03 8.84 6.70
N LYS A 264 -66.02 7.99 6.42
CA LYS A 264 -66.95 7.44 7.41
C LYS A 264 -66.20 6.44 8.29
N THR A 265 -66.20 6.66 9.60
CA THR A 265 -65.85 5.67 10.63
C THR A 265 -67.11 5.06 11.25
N SER A 266 -67.18 3.73 11.34
CA SER A 266 -67.92 2.98 12.37
C SER A 266 -66.98 1.90 12.91
N LYS A 267 -66.44 2.04 14.12
CA LYS A 267 -66.89 1.42 15.40
C LYS A 267 -67.11 -0.11 15.23
N LYS A 268 -66.61 -1.02 16.07
CA LYS A 268 -66.34 -0.97 17.52
C LYS A 268 -65.72 -2.32 17.98
N GLN A 269 -64.98 -2.28 19.10
CA GLN A 269 -64.87 -3.28 20.20
C GLN A 269 -64.30 -4.68 19.90
N LYS A 270 -63.09 -5.03 20.38
CA LYS A 270 -62.73 -5.58 21.71
C LYS A 270 -63.63 -6.74 22.17
N GLU A 271 -63.06 -7.95 22.23
CA GLU A 271 -63.16 -8.80 23.42
C GLU A 271 -62.11 -9.93 23.39
N ILE A 272 -61.40 -10.05 24.50
CA ILE A 272 -60.58 -11.18 24.90
C ILE A 272 -61.49 -12.02 25.80
N CYS A 273 -61.57 -13.34 25.58
CA CYS A 273 -61.93 -14.25 26.65
C CYS A 273 -61.22 -15.59 26.48
N ILE A 274 -60.58 -16.02 27.58
CA ILE A 274 -59.97 -17.32 27.82
C ILE A 274 -60.99 -18.17 28.58
N SER A 275 -61.19 -19.43 28.16
CA SER A 275 -61.62 -20.61 28.96
C SER A 275 -62.13 -21.67 27.97
N GLU A 276 -62.05 -22.99 28.11
CA GLU A 276 -61.37 -23.97 28.96
C GLU A 276 -61.72 -25.33 28.29
N HIS A 277 -60.79 -26.29 28.35
CA HIS A 277 -61.00 -27.74 28.52
C HIS A 277 -62.13 -28.47 27.75
N GLN A 278 -61.71 -29.37 26.86
CA GLN A 278 -61.89 -30.82 27.03
C GLN A 278 -60.79 -31.57 26.27
#